data_AF-A0AAD8Y6F2-F1
#
_entry.id   AF-A0AAD8Y6F2-F1
#
_cell.length_a   1.000
_cell.length_b   1.000
_cell.length_c   1.000
_cell.angle_alpha   90.00
_cell.angle_beta   90.00
_cell.angle_gamma   90.00
#
_symmetry.space_group_name_H-M   'P 1'
#
loop_
_entity.id
_entity.type
_entity.pdbx_description
1 polymer ?
#
loop_
_entity_poly.entity_id
_entity_poly.type
_entity_poly.pdbx_seq_one_letter_code
_entity_poly.pdbx_strand_id
1 'polypeptide(L)'
;MASPVQVKPEPGGDVFCVNTDSEDEDIDIDKLQPLAPKFASLSKFPVGCKVWYDLRCSAKTNHLQAKSACVEEVYIHFENGRRVYKMKSEAAYEHGMCLYEDQLVYAISCPVRVTKLGTDETMDGVVVYLRREKGSDGRRQIIYAVQYSAENCMTIESGVAADRIKYRAEDCGVGDDGKDREESNISIDKQKQTICMQEGDTDKELREAEEDLSHTSSVESFAQVEGNDNNNCNQRHPLDTNSSESKPPSPLQRKRSAGSESNVTHRPIKVAKRDIRSEVKKDASKGKADNTTENTAAVRILTIPSWWKNQWGPENRRQLHFHLIGKAKSIKSSTNCLIRISGHDANERMRITIECLNRDSQSKLNSLRHANRVIEKALVEYLADESSEKRLLYDLAVTAVDSCQLIIQRDSTSGLLQKEILGCRGAPKEWWRLFELPCVRDKHPHDLSFFEELKVPKGSDCKIEVFKRSLKVPLASPYVLVSGTKQLDVKNAAMMVADAVRRHQRFCHCRPKW
;
A
#
# COMPACT_ATOMS: atom_id res chain seq x y z
N MET A 1 41.57 0.39 61.56
CA MET A 1 41.77 0.36 60.09
C MET A 1 40.59 -0.37 59.49
N ALA A 2 39.63 0.38 58.94
CA ALA A 2 38.40 -0.18 58.38
C ALA A 2 38.61 -0.51 56.90
N SER A 3 38.27 -1.74 56.50
CA SER A 3 38.34 -2.19 55.11
C SER A 3 37.44 -1.35 54.20
N PRO A 4 37.88 -1.02 52.97
CA PRO A 4 37.05 -0.31 52.02
C PRO A 4 35.93 -1.24 51.52
N VAL A 5 34.70 -0.80 51.74
CA VAL A 5 33.48 -1.43 51.20
C VAL A 5 33.55 -1.35 49.67
N GLN A 6 33.74 -2.50 49.02
CA GLN A 6 33.61 -2.62 47.57
C GLN A 6 32.12 -2.52 47.21
N VAL A 7 31.71 -1.35 46.72
CA VAL A 7 30.39 -1.16 46.11
C VAL A 7 30.40 -1.89 44.77
N LYS A 8 29.64 -2.98 44.70
CA LYS A 8 29.41 -3.77 43.49
C LYS A 8 28.59 -2.91 42.51
N PRO A 9 29.13 -2.50 41.35
CA PRO A 9 28.36 -1.71 40.40
C PRO A 9 27.21 -2.57 39.84
N GLU A 10 25.98 -2.15 40.08
CA GLU A 10 24.81 -2.76 39.45
C GLU A 10 24.87 -2.54 37.93
N PRO A 11 24.58 -3.56 37.10
CA PRO A 11 24.50 -3.42 35.65
C PRO A 11 23.14 -2.80 35.27
N GLY A 12 22.88 -1.58 35.73
CA GLY A 12 21.73 -0.76 35.33
C GLY A 12 22.10 0.16 34.17
N GLY A 13 22.51 -0.41 33.04
CA GLY A 13 22.73 0.35 31.82
C GLY A 13 21.51 0.23 30.94
N ASP A 14 20.66 1.24 30.91
CA ASP A 14 19.65 1.41 29.86
C ASP A 14 20.38 1.51 28.51
N VAL A 15 20.58 0.35 27.88
CA VAL A 15 21.02 0.26 26.50
C VAL A 15 19.85 0.73 25.66
N PHE A 16 19.86 2.02 25.32
CA PHE A 16 18.96 2.58 24.33
C PHE A 16 19.36 2.08 22.95
N CYS A 17 19.10 0.80 22.68
CA CYS A 17 18.92 0.33 21.32
C CYS A 17 17.83 1.21 20.67
N VAL A 18 17.90 1.37 19.36
CA VAL A 18 16.62 1.59 18.67
C VAL A 18 15.86 0.33 18.98
N ASN A 19 14.75 0.49 19.69
CA ASN A 19 13.66 -0.45 19.60
C ASN A 19 13.23 -0.46 18.12
N THR A 20 14.01 -1.10 17.28
CA THR A 20 13.48 -2.01 16.29
C THR A 20 12.92 -3.14 17.14
N ASP A 21 11.80 -2.87 17.83
CA ASP A 21 10.94 -3.89 18.43
C ASP A 21 10.24 -4.70 17.32
N SER A 22 10.65 -4.52 16.05
CA SER A 22 10.62 -5.61 15.10
C SER A 22 11.53 -6.68 15.70
N GLU A 23 10.92 -7.61 16.44
CA GLU A 23 11.45 -8.96 16.60
C GLU A 23 12.16 -9.32 15.29
N ASP A 24 13.42 -9.76 15.38
CA ASP A 24 14.24 -10.10 14.22
C ASP A 24 13.54 -11.21 13.43
N GLU A 25 12.58 -10.81 12.60
CA GLU A 25 11.89 -11.68 11.68
C GLU A 25 12.94 -12.03 10.64
N ASP A 26 13.46 -13.25 10.75
CA ASP A 26 14.35 -13.83 9.76
C ASP A 26 13.72 -13.62 8.38
N ILE A 27 14.38 -12.79 7.56
CA ILE A 27 13.89 -12.47 6.23
C ILE A 27 14.06 -13.72 5.38
N ASP A 28 12.96 -14.38 5.08
CA ASP A 28 12.92 -15.54 4.19
C ASP A 28 13.26 -15.12 2.76
N ILE A 29 14.46 -15.50 2.31
CA ILE A 29 15.02 -15.14 1.00
C ILE A 29 14.13 -15.66 -0.14
N ASP A 30 13.44 -16.79 0.05
CA ASP A 30 12.55 -17.38 -0.96
C ASP A 30 11.30 -16.52 -1.21
N LYS A 31 10.99 -15.60 -0.30
CA LYS A 31 9.87 -14.65 -0.39
C LYS A 31 10.29 -13.27 -0.94
N LEU A 32 11.52 -13.13 -1.41
CA LEU A 32 12.03 -11.87 -1.96
C LEU A 32 11.96 -11.87 -3.49
N GLN A 33 11.41 -10.79 -4.06
CA GLN A 33 11.46 -10.53 -5.48
C GLN A 33 12.53 -9.49 -5.81
N PRO A 34 13.55 -9.81 -6.62
CA PRO A 34 14.48 -8.79 -7.12
C PRO A 34 13.73 -7.71 -7.89
N LEU A 35 13.99 -6.44 -7.57
CA LEU A 35 13.48 -5.32 -8.34
C LEU A 35 14.27 -5.17 -9.64
N ALA A 36 13.57 -4.93 -10.75
CA ALA A 36 14.25 -4.61 -12.01
C ALA A 36 15.10 -3.33 -11.84
N PRO A 37 16.25 -3.21 -12.53
CA PRO A 37 17.22 -2.11 -12.31
C PRO A 37 16.60 -0.72 -12.33
N LYS A 38 15.67 -0.46 -13.26
CA LYS A 38 14.93 0.82 -13.37
C LYS A 38 14.11 1.18 -12.13
N PHE A 39 13.62 0.20 -11.38
CA PHE A 39 12.87 0.42 -10.14
C PHE A 39 13.79 0.43 -8.93
N ALA A 40 14.86 -0.38 -8.95
CA ALA A 40 15.89 -0.35 -7.92
C ALA A 40 16.59 1.01 -7.87
N SER A 41 16.82 1.68 -9.01
CA SER A 41 17.38 3.04 -9.07
C SER A 41 16.45 4.13 -8.53
N LEU A 42 15.16 3.82 -8.36
CA LEU A 42 14.14 4.71 -7.78
C LEU A 42 13.86 4.38 -6.31
N SER A 43 14.59 3.44 -5.72
CA SER A 43 14.48 3.13 -4.30
C SER A 43 15.10 4.25 -3.46
N LYS A 44 14.83 4.24 -2.15
CA LYS A 44 15.43 5.22 -1.22
C LYS A 44 16.95 5.03 -1.12
N PHE A 45 17.38 3.76 -1.09
CA PHE A 45 18.78 3.36 -1.06
C PHE A 45 19.06 2.51 -2.32
N PRO A 46 19.33 3.13 -3.48
CA PRO A 46 19.57 2.39 -4.71
C PRO A 46 20.89 1.59 -4.64
N VAL A 47 21.09 0.68 -5.60
CA VAL A 47 22.34 -0.09 -5.72
C VAL A 47 23.55 0.85 -5.77
N GLY A 48 24.59 0.55 -5.00
CA GLY A 48 25.78 1.39 -4.81
C GLY A 48 25.68 2.41 -3.68
N CYS A 49 24.50 2.62 -3.09
CA CYS A 49 24.32 3.55 -1.98
C CYS A 49 25.07 3.09 -0.72
N LYS A 50 25.92 3.96 -0.17
CA LYS A 50 26.59 3.76 1.12
C LYS A 50 25.58 3.98 2.25
N VAL A 51 25.39 2.96 3.08
CA VAL A 51 24.41 2.97 4.16
C VAL A 51 25.04 2.54 5.48
N TRP A 52 24.46 3.02 6.58
CA TRP A 52 24.73 2.51 7.91
C TRP A 52 23.52 1.76 8.45
N TYR A 53 23.79 0.74 9.26
CA TYR A 53 22.79 -0.08 9.93
C TYR A 53 23.26 -0.48 11.33
N ASP A 54 22.37 -1.08 12.13
CA ASP A 54 22.62 -1.42 13.54
C ASP A 54 23.14 -0.21 14.34
N LEU A 55 22.48 0.95 14.16
CA LEU A 55 22.90 2.17 14.83
C LEU A 55 22.59 2.05 16.34
N ARG A 56 23.64 2.07 17.16
CA ARG A 56 23.57 2.03 18.62
C ARG A 56 24.10 3.34 19.19
N CYS A 57 23.39 3.89 20.17
CA CYS A 57 23.87 5.08 20.89
C CYS A 57 24.13 4.70 22.34
N SER A 58 25.37 4.83 22.77
CA SER A 58 25.72 4.62 24.18
C SER A 58 25.26 5.83 25.00
N ALA A 59 24.37 5.60 25.96
CA ALA A 59 23.88 6.65 26.86
C ALA A 59 25.00 7.37 27.63
N LYS A 60 26.14 6.69 27.83
CA LYS A 60 27.25 7.19 28.65
C LYS A 60 28.22 8.08 27.88
N THR A 61 28.40 7.85 26.59
CA THR A 61 29.49 8.47 25.82
C THR A 61 29.02 9.39 24.71
N ASN A 62 27.70 9.47 24.43
CA ASN A 62 27.16 10.12 23.23
C ASN A 62 27.81 9.61 21.93
N HIS A 63 28.48 8.45 21.97
CA HIS A 63 29.09 7.85 20.80
C HIS A 63 28.03 7.06 20.06
N LEU A 64 27.94 7.35 18.76
CA LEU A 64 27.16 6.58 17.83
C LEU A 64 28.03 5.47 17.25
N GLN A 65 27.59 4.22 17.41
CA GLN A 65 28.19 3.05 16.77
C GLN A 65 27.25 2.58 15.68
N ALA A 66 27.80 2.17 14.54
CA ALA A 66 27.04 1.64 13.41
C ALA A 66 27.95 0.74 12.58
N LYS A 67 27.34 -0.17 11.80
CA LYS A 67 28.05 -0.91 10.77
C LYS A 67 27.86 -0.22 9.41
N SER A 68 28.88 -0.32 8.55
CA SER A 68 28.91 0.29 7.21
C SER A 68 28.74 -0.78 6.14
N ALA A 69 27.93 -0.51 5.12
CA ALA A 69 27.76 -1.38 3.97
C ALA A 69 27.37 -0.58 2.72
N CYS A 70 27.46 -1.24 1.56
CA CYS A 70 26.91 -0.74 0.29
C CYS A 70 25.73 -1.61 -0.14
N VAL A 71 24.68 -0.98 -0.67
CA VAL A 71 23.53 -1.71 -1.24
C VAL A 71 23.97 -2.43 -2.52
N GLU A 72 23.80 -3.75 -2.56
CA GLU A 72 24.13 -4.61 -3.69
C GLU A 72 22.89 -4.89 -4.55
N GLU A 73 21.78 -5.24 -3.93
CA GLU A 73 20.52 -5.56 -4.60
C GLU A 73 19.32 -5.02 -3.80
N VAL A 74 18.22 -4.72 -4.50
CA VAL A 74 16.98 -4.27 -3.88
C VAL A 74 15.86 -5.26 -4.24
N TYR A 75 15.11 -5.67 -3.23
CA TYR A 75 14.00 -6.61 -3.35
C TYR A 75 12.69 -5.99 -2.87
N ILE A 76 11.58 -6.59 -3.26
CA ILE A 76 10.27 -6.44 -2.61
C ILE A 76 9.96 -7.76 -1.92
N HIS A 77 9.64 -7.70 -0.62
CA HIS A 77 9.12 -8.83 0.12
C HIS A 77 7.65 -9.03 -0.25
N PHE A 78 7.31 -10.16 -0.88
CA PHE A 78 5.99 -10.36 -1.50
C PHE A 78 4.82 -10.23 -0.51
N GLU A 79 4.96 -10.80 0.69
CA GLU A 79 3.84 -10.87 1.65
C GLU A 79 3.40 -9.50 2.19
N ASN A 80 4.35 -8.60 2.44
CA ASN A 80 4.10 -7.32 3.09
C ASN A 80 4.34 -6.11 2.17
N GLY A 81 4.89 -6.33 0.97
CA GLY A 81 5.21 -5.30 -0.01
C GLY A 81 6.32 -4.34 0.44
N ARG A 82 7.04 -4.64 1.53
CA ARG A 82 8.14 -3.80 2.04
C ARG A 82 9.38 -4.01 1.17
N ARG A 83 10.21 -2.97 1.09
CA ARG A 83 11.51 -3.06 0.41
C ARG A 83 12.54 -3.69 1.34
N VAL A 84 13.29 -4.63 0.79
CA VAL A 84 14.40 -5.31 1.44
C VAL A 84 15.66 -5.01 0.63
N TYR A 85 16.75 -4.71 1.30
CA TYR A 85 18.02 -4.36 0.68
C TYR A 85 19.04 -5.42 1.06
N LYS A 86 19.62 -6.08 0.07
CA LYS A 86 20.79 -6.92 0.27
C LYS A 86 22.02 -6.03 0.21
N MET A 87 22.85 -6.13 1.23
CA MET A 87 23.99 -5.26 1.42
C MET A 87 25.27 -6.07 1.44
N LYS A 88 26.31 -5.49 0.85
CA LYS A 88 27.68 -5.97 0.94
C LYS A 88 28.40 -5.18 2.02
N SER A 89 28.76 -5.87 3.10
CA SER A 89 29.59 -5.27 4.16
C SER A 89 30.94 -4.87 3.61
N GLU A 90 31.51 -3.81 4.15
CA GLU A 90 32.88 -3.39 3.83
C GLU A 90 33.92 -4.36 4.43
N ALA A 91 33.55 -5.11 5.47
CA ALA A 91 34.37 -6.16 6.03
C ALA A 91 34.35 -7.41 5.14
N ALA A 92 35.53 -7.86 4.70
CA ALA A 92 35.70 -8.95 3.72
C ALA A 92 35.12 -10.33 4.11
N TYR A 93 34.75 -10.52 5.38
CA TYR A 93 34.33 -11.82 5.92
C TYR A 93 32.84 -11.90 6.29
N GLU A 94 32.10 -10.79 6.19
CA GLU A 94 30.66 -10.82 6.46
C GLU A 94 29.89 -11.24 5.21
N HIS A 95 29.07 -12.27 5.34
CA HIS A 95 28.14 -12.69 4.28
C HIS A 95 27.15 -11.55 4.02
N GLY A 96 26.69 -11.42 2.76
CA GLY A 96 25.68 -10.43 2.42
C GLY A 96 24.44 -10.59 3.30
N MET A 97 23.92 -9.47 3.81
CA MET A 97 22.76 -9.47 4.71
C MET A 97 21.59 -8.73 4.07
N CYS A 98 20.38 -9.16 4.38
CA CYS A 98 19.15 -8.50 3.94
C CYS A 98 18.54 -7.74 5.10
N LEU A 99 18.27 -6.44 4.93
CA LEU A 99 17.59 -5.60 5.93
C LEU A 99 16.43 -4.83 5.31
N TYR A 100 15.44 -4.48 6.13
CA TYR A 100 14.32 -3.63 5.73
C TYR A 100 14.71 -2.15 5.63
N GLU A 101 13.95 -1.37 4.85
CA GLU A 101 14.22 0.06 4.62
C GLU A 101 14.34 0.91 5.90
N ASP A 102 13.57 0.58 6.94
CA ASP A 102 13.53 1.29 8.22
C ASP A 102 14.74 1.02 9.12
N GLN A 103 15.56 0.01 8.79
CA GLN A 103 16.79 -0.34 9.51
C GLN A 103 18.04 0.35 8.93
N LEU A 104 17.87 1.08 7.82
CA LEU A 104 18.96 1.70 7.07
C LEU A 104 18.92 3.23 7.17
N VAL A 105 20.11 3.83 7.19
CA VAL A 105 20.31 5.28 7.08
C VAL A 105 21.44 5.58 6.09
N TYR A 106 21.50 6.80 5.54
CA TYR A 106 22.64 7.19 4.72
C TYR A 106 23.92 7.23 5.56
N ALA A 107 25.00 6.60 5.06
CA ALA A 107 26.30 6.62 5.70
C ALA A 107 26.94 8.02 5.66
N ILE A 108 27.90 8.28 6.56
CA ILE A 108 28.83 9.39 6.37
C ILE A 108 29.63 9.16 5.07
N SER A 109 29.95 10.24 4.37
CA SER A 109 30.56 10.25 3.04
C SER A 109 29.68 9.70 1.92
N CYS A 110 28.37 9.52 2.17
CA CYS A 110 27.42 9.15 1.13
C CYS A 110 27.07 10.38 0.26
N PRO A 111 27.26 10.31 -1.07
CA PRO A 111 26.89 11.38 -1.99
C PRO A 111 25.37 11.46 -2.15
N VAL A 112 24.85 12.67 -2.03
CA VAL A 112 23.41 12.92 -1.97
C VAL A 112 23.01 14.20 -2.70
N ARG A 113 21.74 14.29 -3.07
CA ARG A 113 21.04 15.51 -3.46
C ARG A 113 20.16 15.96 -2.31
N VAL A 114 20.29 17.21 -1.91
CA VAL A 114 19.49 17.85 -0.87
C VAL A 114 18.53 18.84 -1.49
N THR A 115 17.25 18.76 -1.13
CA THR A 115 16.25 19.75 -1.54
C THR A 115 16.22 20.89 -0.53
N LYS A 116 16.38 22.14 -0.97
CA LYS A 116 16.43 23.33 -0.10
C LYS A 116 15.05 23.62 0.52
N LEU A 117 15.01 24.05 1.78
CA LEU A 117 13.74 24.27 2.49
C LEU A 117 12.94 25.41 1.85
N GLY A 118 11.68 25.16 1.48
CA GLY A 118 10.79 26.16 0.91
C GLY A 118 10.94 26.39 -0.60
N THR A 119 11.84 25.65 -1.27
CA THR A 119 12.06 25.73 -2.72
C THR A 119 12.22 24.32 -3.31
N ASP A 120 11.90 24.11 -4.58
CA ASP A 120 12.16 22.83 -5.26
C ASP A 120 13.61 22.70 -5.79
N GLU A 121 14.48 23.63 -5.42
CA GLU A 121 15.90 23.61 -5.78
C GLU A 121 16.63 22.46 -5.08
N THR A 122 17.42 21.71 -5.85
CA THR A 122 18.26 20.62 -5.34
C THR A 122 19.74 20.94 -5.48
N MET A 123 20.52 20.64 -4.45
CA MET A 123 21.97 20.79 -4.45
C MET A 123 22.64 19.44 -4.25
N ASP A 124 23.74 19.22 -4.96
CA ASP A 124 24.60 18.06 -4.77
C ASP A 124 25.48 18.26 -3.53
N GLY A 125 25.55 17.26 -2.67
CA GLY A 125 26.29 17.29 -1.42
C GLY A 125 26.72 15.92 -0.93
N VAL A 126 27.30 15.90 0.27
CA VAL A 126 27.81 14.70 0.93
C VAL A 126 27.38 14.71 2.39
N VAL A 127 26.87 13.58 2.89
CA VAL A 127 26.53 13.43 4.31
C VAL A 127 27.81 13.49 5.14
N VAL A 128 27.95 14.48 6.02
CA VAL A 128 29.15 14.64 6.87
C VAL A 128 28.92 14.22 8.30
N TYR A 129 27.67 14.25 8.76
CA TYR A 129 27.31 13.89 10.12
C TYR A 129 25.85 13.48 10.18
N LEU A 130 25.50 12.67 11.18
CA LEU A 130 24.12 12.36 11.50
C LEU A 130 23.94 12.23 13.01
N ARG A 131 22.76 12.59 13.50
CA ARG A 131 22.38 12.42 14.91
C ARG A 131 20.96 11.92 15.03
N ARG A 132 20.67 11.38 16.21
CA ARG A 132 19.31 11.06 16.62
C ARG A 132 18.70 12.23 17.34
N GLU A 133 17.50 12.59 16.96
CA GLU A 133 16.71 13.60 17.64
C GLU A 133 15.32 13.06 17.94
N LYS A 134 14.70 13.55 19.02
CA LYS A 134 13.31 13.22 19.33
C LYS A 134 12.44 14.18 18.52
N GLY A 135 11.71 13.64 17.55
CA GLY A 135 10.74 14.39 16.76
C GLY A 135 9.63 14.96 17.63
N SER A 136 8.85 15.88 17.05
CA SER A 136 7.69 16.49 17.70
C SER A 136 6.60 15.46 18.06
N ASP A 137 6.58 14.32 17.38
CA ASP A 137 5.73 13.16 17.65
C ASP A 137 6.26 12.26 18.78
N GLY A 138 7.36 12.64 19.40
CA GLY A 138 8.06 11.85 20.41
C GLY A 138 8.83 10.66 19.87
N ARG A 139 8.78 10.39 18.55
CA ARG A 139 9.52 9.31 17.91
C ARG A 139 10.94 9.75 17.63
N ARG A 140 11.88 8.81 17.66
CA ARG A 140 13.27 9.09 17.29
C ARG A 140 13.35 9.23 15.78
N GLN A 141 13.97 10.32 15.32
CA GLN A 141 14.21 10.60 13.90
C GLN A 141 15.72 10.79 13.69
N ILE A 142 16.17 10.46 12.48
CA ILE A 142 17.56 10.68 12.06
C ILE A 142 17.61 12.02 11.35
N ILE A 143 18.52 12.86 11.82
CA ILE A 143 18.76 14.18 11.26
C ILE A 143 20.20 14.21 10.77
N TYR A 144 20.41 14.73 9.57
CA TYR A 144 21.69 14.76 8.90
C TYR A 144 22.28 16.17 8.93
N ALA A 145 23.60 16.24 8.85
CA ALA A 145 24.29 17.41 8.34
C ALA A 145 24.88 17.06 6.97
N VAL A 146 24.62 17.91 5.98
CA VAL A 146 25.06 17.70 4.61
C VAL A 146 25.95 18.86 4.18
N GLN A 147 27.11 18.53 3.65
CA GLN A 147 28.04 19.49 3.06
C GLN A 147 27.76 19.61 1.57
N TYR A 148 27.62 20.83 1.06
CA TYR A 148 27.48 21.12 -0.38
C TYR A 148 28.20 22.41 -0.76
N SER A 149 28.50 22.56 -2.05
CA SER A 149 29.10 23.76 -2.62
C SER A 149 28.01 24.70 -3.12
N ALA A 150 27.97 25.92 -2.59
CA ALA A 150 27.07 26.97 -3.03
C ALA A 150 27.85 28.28 -3.12
N GLU A 151 27.67 29.05 -4.20
CA GLU A 151 28.23 30.42 -4.31
C GLU A 151 29.75 30.52 -4.01
N ASN A 152 30.55 29.55 -4.49
CA ASN A 152 31.99 29.43 -4.24
C ASN A 152 32.40 29.24 -2.77
N CYS A 153 31.47 28.93 -1.87
CA CYS A 153 31.76 28.54 -0.49
C CYS A 153 31.30 27.10 -0.19
N MET A 154 31.97 26.49 0.78
CA MET A 154 31.56 25.20 1.33
C MET A 154 30.55 25.46 2.45
N THR A 155 29.32 24.99 2.28
CA THR A 155 28.25 25.15 3.27
C THR A 155 27.94 23.80 3.90
N ILE A 156 27.78 23.77 5.23
CA ILE A 156 27.28 22.62 5.97
C ILE A 156 25.90 22.96 6.52
N GLU A 157 24.86 22.35 5.95
CA GLU A 157 23.50 22.48 6.46
C GLU A 157 23.25 21.39 7.50
N SER A 158 23.03 21.80 8.75
CA SER A 158 22.60 20.91 9.82
C SER A 158 21.08 20.88 9.92
N GLY A 159 20.50 19.82 10.50
CA GLY A 159 19.04 19.74 10.63
C GLY A 159 18.33 19.17 9.40
N VAL A 160 19.05 18.56 8.45
CA VAL A 160 18.46 18.07 7.22
C VAL A 160 17.69 16.77 7.50
N ALA A 161 16.38 16.79 7.27
CA ALA A 161 15.52 15.63 7.43
C ALA A 161 15.75 14.59 6.31
N ALA A 162 15.51 13.31 6.62
CA ALA A 162 15.78 12.19 5.70
C ALA A 162 15.02 12.26 4.36
N ASP A 163 13.83 12.89 4.35
CA ASP A 163 12.98 13.06 3.18
C ASP A 163 13.48 14.14 2.21
N ARG A 164 14.33 15.07 2.68
CA ARG A 164 15.00 16.08 1.85
C ARG A 164 16.24 15.55 1.13
N ILE A 165 16.68 14.34 1.45
CA ILE A 165 17.93 13.74 0.95
C ILE A 165 17.61 12.58 0.01
N LYS A 166 18.19 12.60 -1.18
CA LYS A 166 18.16 11.49 -2.14
C LYS A 166 19.58 11.09 -2.49
N TYR A 167 19.86 9.80 -2.62
CA TYR A 167 21.17 9.36 -3.10
C TYR A 167 21.50 9.96 -4.47
N ARG A 168 22.74 10.42 -4.65
CA ARG A 168 23.30 10.76 -5.95
C ARG A 168 24.24 9.64 -6.31
N ALA A 169 23.94 8.90 -7.39
CA ALA A 169 24.93 7.98 -7.94
C ALA A 169 26.23 8.76 -8.15
N GLU A 170 27.34 8.23 -7.63
CA GLU A 170 28.62 8.64 -8.17
C GLU A 170 28.50 8.24 -9.64
N ASP A 171 28.50 9.22 -10.53
CA ASP A 171 28.87 8.95 -11.91
C ASP A 171 30.28 8.40 -11.76
N CYS A 172 30.39 7.07 -11.63
CA CYS A 172 31.63 6.35 -11.64
C CYS A 172 32.17 6.69 -13.02
N GLY A 173 32.95 7.78 -13.07
CA GLY A 173 33.67 8.19 -14.25
C GLY A 173 34.48 6.98 -14.61
N VAL A 174 33.96 6.20 -15.54
CA VAL A 174 34.77 5.35 -16.39
C VAL A 174 35.73 6.38 -16.96
N GLY A 175 36.94 6.41 -16.41
CA GLY A 175 37.99 7.28 -16.87
C GLY A 175 38.05 7.06 -18.38
N ASP A 176 37.56 8.04 -19.12
CA ASP A 176 37.91 8.19 -20.52
C ASP A 176 39.36 8.62 -20.48
N ASP A 177 40.24 7.62 -20.24
CA ASP A 177 41.68 7.76 -20.32
C ASP A 177 41.95 8.28 -21.72
N GLY A 178 42.33 9.55 -21.79
CA GLY A 178 42.47 10.33 -23.00
C GLY A 178 43.09 9.52 -24.13
N LYS A 179 42.26 9.18 -25.11
CA LYS A 179 42.72 8.91 -26.46
C LYS A 179 42.45 10.15 -27.30
N ASP A 180 43.44 11.03 -27.29
CA ASP A 180 43.74 11.83 -28.46
C ASP A 180 44.01 10.87 -29.65
N ARG A 181 42.98 10.57 -30.45
CA ARG A 181 43.18 10.28 -31.89
C ARG A 181 41.87 10.19 -32.68
N GLU A 182 41.72 11.21 -33.52
CA GLU A 182 41.23 11.17 -34.90
C GLU A 182 39.88 10.50 -35.19
N GLU A 183 38.91 11.38 -35.46
CA GLU A 183 37.84 11.28 -36.45
C GLU A 183 37.67 9.92 -37.16
N SER A 184 36.57 9.22 -36.86
CA SER A 184 35.84 8.50 -37.91
C SER A 184 34.39 8.24 -37.51
N ASN A 185 33.50 8.82 -38.32
CA ASN A 185 32.07 8.50 -38.38
C ASN A 185 31.86 7.05 -38.75
N ILE A 186 31.38 6.18 -37.85
CA ILE A 186 30.72 4.92 -38.27
C ILE A 186 29.50 4.59 -37.37
N SER A 187 28.35 4.69 -38.02
CA SER A 187 27.08 3.96 -37.87
C SER A 187 26.95 2.90 -36.77
N ILE A 188 25.94 3.07 -35.92
CA ILE A 188 25.42 2.07 -34.99
C ILE A 188 24.59 1.05 -35.78
N ASP A 189 25.19 -0.09 -36.12
CA ASP A 189 24.44 -1.32 -36.36
C ASP A 189 25.38 -2.54 -36.21
N LYS A 190 24.87 -3.59 -35.54
CA LYS A 190 25.49 -4.91 -35.26
C LYS A 190 26.34 -5.02 -33.98
N GLN A 191 25.67 -5.38 -32.89
CA GLN A 191 26.25 -6.28 -31.88
C GLN A 191 25.22 -7.33 -31.47
N LYS A 192 25.07 -8.34 -32.34
CA LYS A 192 24.43 -9.63 -32.04
C LYS A 192 25.25 -10.70 -32.75
N GLN A 193 26.15 -11.31 -32.00
CA GLN A 193 26.75 -12.65 -32.17
C GLN A 193 28.14 -12.57 -31.55
N THR A 194 28.34 -13.34 -30.48
CA THR A 194 29.47 -14.25 -30.25
C THR A 194 29.39 -14.65 -28.78
N ILE A 195 28.93 -15.87 -28.51
CA ILE A 195 29.27 -16.78 -27.38
C ILE A 195 28.34 -17.98 -27.59
N CYS A 196 28.92 -19.09 -28.03
CA CYS A 196 28.49 -20.49 -27.85
C CYS A 196 29.11 -21.32 -28.98
N MET A 197 30.38 -21.69 -28.82
CA MET A 197 30.93 -22.93 -29.36
C MET A 197 32.09 -23.35 -28.46
N GLN A 198 31.86 -24.33 -27.60
CA GLN A 198 32.83 -25.34 -27.15
C GLN A 198 32.14 -26.17 -26.07
N GLU A 199 31.64 -27.34 -26.44
CA GLU A 199 31.82 -28.55 -25.65
C GLU A 199 31.60 -29.74 -26.60
N GLY A 200 32.58 -30.64 -26.58
CA GLY A 200 32.83 -31.62 -27.62
C GLY A 200 32.13 -32.96 -27.40
N ASP A 201 32.11 -33.68 -28.52
CA ASP A 201 31.75 -35.08 -28.70
C ASP A 201 32.42 -36.03 -27.71
N THR A 202 31.65 -36.97 -27.19
CA THR A 202 32.06 -38.38 -27.10
C THR A 202 30.84 -39.27 -27.33
N ASP A 203 30.85 -39.94 -28.49
CA ASP A 203 30.02 -41.09 -28.81
C ASP A 203 30.38 -42.30 -27.91
N LYS A 204 29.40 -43.16 -27.57
CA LYS A 204 29.06 -44.41 -28.30
C LYS A 204 28.33 -45.46 -27.44
N GLU A 205 27.25 -45.99 -28.02
CA GLU A 205 26.77 -47.40 -28.00
C GLU A 205 26.38 -48.10 -26.69
N LEU A 206 25.10 -48.51 -26.58
CA LEU A 206 24.67 -49.93 -26.72
C LEU A 206 23.13 -50.13 -26.58
N ARG A 207 22.55 -50.66 -27.67
CA ARG A 207 21.51 -51.73 -27.81
C ARG A 207 20.22 -51.71 -26.96
N GLU A 208 19.06 -51.59 -27.59
CA GLU A 208 18.22 -52.68 -28.17
C GLU A 208 17.59 -53.63 -27.13
N ALA A 209 16.26 -53.52 -26.95
CA ALA A 209 15.33 -54.65 -26.89
C ALA A 209 13.89 -54.11 -26.98
N GLU A 210 13.24 -54.35 -28.11
CA GLU A 210 11.79 -54.40 -28.26
C GLU A 210 11.23 -55.62 -27.51
N GLU A 211 10.01 -55.53 -26.97
CA GLU A 211 8.85 -56.32 -27.43
C GLU A 211 7.68 -56.22 -26.43
N ASP A 212 6.51 -56.03 -27.02
CA ASP A 212 5.21 -56.61 -26.69
C ASP A 212 4.66 -56.59 -25.26
N LEU A 213 3.46 -55.99 -25.13
CA LEU A 213 2.26 -56.76 -24.78
C LEU A 213 0.98 -55.93 -25.01
N SER A 214 0.23 -56.40 -25.99
CA SER A 214 -1.16 -56.10 -26.32
C SER A 214 -2.18 -56.72 -25.34
N HIS A 215 -3.41 -56.17 -25.37
CA HIS A 215 -4.69 -56.71 -24.87
C HIS A 215 -4.94 -56.52 -23.35
N THR A 216 -6.09 -56.01 -22.89
CA THR A 216 -7.46 -56.46 -23.17
C THR A 216 -8.50 -55.40 -22.79
N SER A 217 -9.67 -55.56 -23.40
CA SER A 217 -10.96 -54.91 -23.17
C SER A 217 -11.43 -54.76 -21.72
N SER A 218 -12.22 -53.71 -21.42
CA SER A 218 -13.57 -53.97 -20.93
C SER A 218 -14.54 -52.81 -21.22
N VAL A 219 -15.63 -53.20 -21.85
CA VAL A 219 -16.86 -52.44 -22.09
C VAL A 219 -17.72 -52.62 -20.84
N GLU A 220 -18.24 -51.53 -20.27
CA GLU A 220 -19.49 -51.62 -19.50
C GLU A 220 -20.32 -50.35 -19.69
N SER A 221 -21.31 -50.52 -20.57
CA SER A 221 -22.52 -49.74 -20.70
C SER A 221 -23.43 -49.97 -19.49
N PHE A 222 -23.98 -48.91 -18.89
CA PHE A 222 -25.21 -49.03 -18.10
C PHE A 222 -26.17 -47.86 -18.35
N ALA A 223 -27.28 -48.24 -18.99
CA ALA A 223 -28.66 -47.85 -18.77
C ALA A 223 -29.07 -46.37 -18.68
N GLN A 224 -29.76 -45.95 -19.74
CA GLN A 224 -30.88 -45.02 -19.67
C GLN A 224 -31.91 -45.50 -18.63
N VAL A 225 -32.40 -44.58 -17.81
CA VAL A 225 -33.70 -44.70 -17.13
C VAL A 225 -34.54 -43.51 -17.56
N GLU A 226 -35.54 -43.80 -18.37
CA GLU A 226 -36.68 -42.92 -18.62
C GLU A 226 -37.54 -42.84 -17.35
N GLY A 227 -37.97 -41.64 -17.01
CA GLY A 227 -38.81 -41.33 -15.86
C GLY A 227 -39.54 -40.02 -16.09
N ASN A 228 -40.54 -40.11 -16.96
CA ASN A 228 -41.57 -39.12 -17.24
C ASN A 228 -42.36 -38.81 -15.95
N ASP A 229 -42.62 -37.53 -15.65
CA ASP A 229 -43.97 -37.00 -15.38
C ASP A 229 -43.96 -35.56 -14.83
N ASN A 230 -44.57 -34.67 -15.60
CA ASN A 230 -45.57 -33.68 -15.21
C ASN A 230 -45.30 -32.80 -13.96
N ASN A 231 -45.06 -31.50 -14.20
CA ASN A 231 -46.15 -30.56 -13.89
C ASN A 231 -46.02 -29.21 -14.60
N ASN A 232 -47.12 -28.93 -15.27
CA ASN A 232 -47.55 -27.74 -15.99
C ASN A 232 -47.98 -26.66 -14.98
N CYS A 233 -47.62 -25.39 -15.19
CA CYS A 233 -48.57 -24.27 -15.14
C CYS A 233 -47.93 -22.90 -15.46
N ASN A 234 -48.64 -22.19 -16.33
CA ASN A 234 -48.71 -20.73 -16.53
C ASN A 234 -47.77 -20.07 -17.55
N GLN A 235 -48.21 -20.20 -18.80
CA GLN A 235 -48.16 -19.17 -19.84
C GLN A 235 -48.68 -17.80 -19.34
N ARG A 236 -47.94 -16.72 -19.63
CA ARG A 236 -48.52 -15.42 -20.01
C ARG A 236 -47.65 -14.76 -21.09
N HIS A 237 -48.37 -14.11 -22.01
CA HIS A 237 -47.97 -13.51 -23.29
C HIS A 237 -46.79 -12.52 -23.27
N PRO A 238 -46.13 -12.32 -24.43
CA PRO A 238 -45.25 -11.18 -24.68
C PRO A 238 -46.09 -9.96 -25.10
N LEU A 239 -45.81 -8.81 -24.51
CA LEU A 239 -46.22 -7.50 -25.02
C LEU A 239 -44.97 -6.75 -25.45
N ASP A 240 -44.99 -6.34 -26.72
CA ASP A 240 -44.10 -5.39 -27.33
C ASP A 240 -44.11 -4.06 -26.58
N THR A 241 -42.94 -3.52 -26.26
CA THR A 241 -42.76 -2.08 -26.07
C THR A 241 -41.45 -1.62 -26.66
N ASN A 242 -41.58 -0.92 -27.78
CA ASN A 242 -40.65 0.07 -28.30
C ASN A 242 -40.16 1.02 -27.19
N SER A 243 -38.85 1.25 -27.09
CA SER A 243 -38.28 2.49 -26.56
C SER A 243 -36.92 2.72 -27.23
N SER A 244 -36.89 3.55 -28.27
CA SER A 244 -36.48 4.96 -28.22
C SER A 244 -35.03 5.15 -27.77
N GLU A 245 -34.14 5.26 -28.77
CA GLU A 245 -32.79 5.78 -28.64
C GLU A 245 -32.81 7.18 -27.99
N SER A 246 -32.28 7.29 -26.78
CA SER A 246 -31.95 8.59 -26.17
C SER A 246 -30.45 8.85 -26.30
N LYS A 247 -30.11 9.82 -27.16
CA LYS A 247 -28.79 10.48 -27.23
C LYS A 247 -28.37 11.05 -25.86
N PRO A 248 -27.07 11.11 -25.55
CA PRO A 248 -26.58 11.76 -24.33
C PRO A 248 -26.68 13.30 -24.44
N PRO A 249 -26.90 14.03 -23.33
CA PRO A 249 -27.04 15.47 -23.35
C PRO A 249 -25.70 16.19 -23.50
N SER A 250 -25.69 17.23 -24.34
CA SER A 250 -24.59 18.19 -24.50
C SER A 250 -24.51 19.16 -23.30
N PRO A 251 -23.33 19.73 -23.01
CA PRO A 251 -23.11 20.51 -21.79
C PRO A 251 -23.75 21.92 -21.88
N LEU A 252 -24.54 22.24 -20.87
CA LEU A 252 -25.21 23.53 -20.65
C LEU A 252 -24.21 24.68 -20.46
N GLN A 253 -24.29 25.67 -21.35
CA GLN A 253 -23.79 27.03 -21.14
C GLN A 253 -24.57 27.70 -20.01
N ARG A 254 -23.88 28.11 -18.93
CA ARG A 254 -24.50 28.87 -17.83
C ARG A 254 -24.34 30.36 -18.07
N LYS A 255 -25.47 31.02 -18.37
CA LYS A 255 -25.63 32.48 -18.41
C LYS A 255 -25.28 33.08 -17.05
N ARG A 256 -24.45 34.13 -17.06
CA ARG A 256 -24.23 35.04 -15.94
C ARG A 256 -25.45 35.95 -15.80
N SER A 257 -25.98 36.06 -14.58
CA SER A 257 -26.85 37.17 -14.19
C SER A 257 -26.26 37.80 -12.93
N ALA A 258 -26.01 39.10 -13.05
CA ALA A 258 -25.48 39.98 -12.03
C ALA A 258 -26.55 40.42 -11.03
N GLY A 259 -26.09 40.90 -9.88
CA GLY A 259 -26.83 41.83 -9.02
C GLY A 259 -27.36 41.24 -7.73
N SER A 260 -26.77 41.62 -6.60
CA SER A 260 -27.40 42.57 -5.66
C SER A 260 -26.57 42.68 -4.37
N GLU A 261 -26.19 43.91 -4.07
CA GLU A 261 -25.57 44.36 -2.83
C GLU A 261 -26.58 44.33 -1.69
N SER A 262 -26.14 43.98 -0.48
CA SER A 262 -26.79 44.49 0.73
C SER A 262 -25.82 44.53 1.92
N ASN A 263 -25.60 45.75 2.38
CA ASN A 263 -24.91 46.17 3.59
C ASN A 263 -25.48 45.49 4.86
N VAL A 264 -24.61 44.98 5.75
CA VAL A 264 -24.91 44.85 7.18
C VAL A 264 -23.67 45.20 8.03
N THR A 265 -23.71 46.45 8.49
CA THR A 265 -23.24 47.02 9.76
C THR A 265 -22.42 46.16 10.74
N HIS A 266 -21.19 46.64 10.98
CA HIS A 266 -20.35 46.34 12.14
C HIS A 266 -21.02 46.79 13.47
N ARG A 267 -20.99 45.92 14.49
CA ARG A 267 -21.09 46.32 15.90
C ARG A 267 -19.88 45.75 16.68
N PRO A 268 -19.23 46.55 17.54
CA PRO A 268 -18.13 46.08 18.37
C PRO A 268 -18.64 45.51 19.70
N ILE A 269 -18.19 44.31 20.04
CA ILE A 269 -18.45 43.67 21.35
C ILE A 269 -17.39 44.18 22.34
N LYS A 270 -17.85 44.89 23.37
CA LYS A 270 -17.05 45.29 24.54
C LYS A 270 -16.73 44.05 25.39
N VAL A 271 -15.46 43.74 25.56
CA VAL A 271 -14.96 42.72 26.49
C VAL A 271 -14.83 43.35 27.88
N ALA A 272 -15.67 42.92 28.82
CA ALA A 272 -15.55 43.26 30.23
C ALA A 272 -14.56 42.31 30.90
N LYS A 273 -13.50 42.87 31.49
CA LYS A 273 -12.61 42.17 32.43
C LYS A 273 -13.39 41.88 33.71
N ARG A 274 -13.46 40.60 34.10
CA ARG A 274 -13.83 40.18 35.46
C ARG A 274 -12.62 39.49 36.07
N ASP A 275 -12.02 40.17 37.04
CA ASP A 275 -11.08 39.56 37.98
C ASP A 275 -11.84 38.59 38.88
N ILE A 276 -11.44 37.31 38.84
CA ILE A 276 -11.87 36.31 39.81
C ILE A 276 -10.63 35.87 40.58
N ARG A 277 -10.54 36.41 41.79
CA ARG A 277 -9.63 36.00 42.85
C ARG A 277 -10.33 34.84 43.56
N SER A 278 -9.80 33.62 43.47
CA SER A 278 -10.25 32.50 44.29
C SER A 278 -9.08 31.89 45.04
N GLU A 279 -9.27 31.86 46.35
CA GLU A 279 -8.37 31.36 47.38
C GLU A 279 -8.01 29.89 47.20
N VAL A 280 -6.73 29.59 47.39
CA VAL A 280 -6.19 28.24 47.44
C VAL A 280 -6.35 27.72 48.87
N LYS A 281 -7.35 26.87 49.10
CA LYS A 281 -7.37 25.95 50.25
C LYS A 281 -6.82 24.60 49.79
N LYS A 282 -5.66 24.23 50.36
CA LYS A 282 -5.05 22.91 50.27
C LYS A 282 -5.83 21.97 51.19
N ASP A 283 -6.63 21.08 50.60
CA ASP A 283 -7.08 19.87 51.28
C ASP A 283 -6.46 18.65 50.61
N ALA A 284 -5.68 17.92 51.40
CA ALA A 284 -5.05 16.66 51.05
C ALA A 284 -6.13 15.60 50.82
N SER A 285 -6.33 15.19 49.57
CA SER A 285 -7.20 14.07 49.22
C SER A 285 -6.38 12.88 48.72
N LYS A 286 -6.65 11.74 49.36
CA LYS A 286 -6.14 10.40 49.06
C LYS A 286 -6.21 10.09 47.56
N GLY A 287 -5.10 9.58 47.02
CA GLY A 287 -4.94 9.16 45.63
C GLY A 287 -6.00 8.15 45.21
N LYS A 288 -6.98 8.64 44.45
CA LYS A 288 -7.83 7.83 43.58
C LYS A 288 -7.16 7.89 42.21
N ALA A 289 -6.73 6.75 41.68
CA ALA A 289 -6.14 6.67 40.35
C ALA A 289 -7.12 7.30 39.35
N ASP A 290 -6.78 8.50 38.89
CA ASP A 290 -7.54 9.25 37.92
C ASP A 290 -7.30 8.53 36.59
N ASN A 291 -8.19 7.60 36.26
CA ASN A 291 -8.26 6.98 34.94
C ASN A 291 -8.78 8.04 33.97
N THR A 292 -7.98 9.07 33.73
CA THR A 292 -8.16 10.04 32.65
C THR A 292 -7.93 9.27 31.36
N THR A 293 -8.97 8.56 30.93
CA THR A 293 -9.01 7.92 29.62
C THR A 293 -8.99 9.08 28.63
N GLU A 294 -7.79 9.37 28.09
CA GLU A 294 -7.61 10.39 27.07
C GLU A 294 -8.67 10.15 26.00
N ASN A 295 -9.56 11.12 25.85
CA ASN A 295 -10.70 11.07 24.96
C ASN A 295 -10.19 11.23 23.52
N THR A 296 -9.48 10.22 23.04
CA THR A 296 -8.92 10.15 21.71
C THR A 296 -10.07 10.18 20.73
N ALA A 297 -10.00 11.12 19.78
CA ALA A 297 -11.04 11.28 18.78
C ALA A 297 -11.18 9.97 17.99
N ALA A 298 -12.43 9.58 17.74
CA ALA A 298 -12.74 8.44 16.90
C ALA A 298 -12.52 8.85 15.44
N VAL A 299 -11.46 8.34 14.82
CA VAL A 299 -10.97 8.72 13.50
C VAL A 299 -10.92 7.48 12.62
N ARG A 300 -11.43 7.61 11.40
CA ARG A 300 -11.31 6.63 10.31
C ARG A 300 -10.66 7.29 9.11
N ILE A 301 -9.65 6.65 8.54
CA ILE A 301 -8.96 7.14 7.34
C ILE A 301 -9.18 6.14 6.23
N LEU A 302 -9.75 6.57 5.11
CA LEU A 302 -9.90 5.80 3.89
C LEU A 302 -8.86 6.25 2.87
N THR A 303 -8.23 5.31 2.16
CA THR A 303 -7.28 5.64 1.09
C THR A 303 -7.85 5.23 -0.26
N ILE A 304 -7.91 6.17 -1.19
CA ILE A 304 -8.37 5.88 -2.55
C ILE A 304 -7.36 4.98 -3.26
N PRO A 305 -7.78 3.83 -3.83
CA PRO A 305 -6.87 2.90 -4.50
C PRO A 305 -6.14 3.53 -5.69
N SER A 306 -4.88 3.13 -5.89
CA SER A 306 -4.04 3.69 -6.96
C SER A 306 -4.50 3.30 -8.37
N TRP A 307 -5.09 2.10 -8.54
CA TRP A 307 -5.64 1.68 -9.83
C TRP A 307 -6.76 2.62 -10.28
N TRP A 308 -7.54 3.15 -9.33
CA TRP A 308 -8.57 4.13 -9.62
C TRP A 308 -7.96 5.49 -10.01
N LYS A 309 -6.91 5.92 -9.28
CA LYS A 309 -6.16 7.17 -9.55
C LYS A 309 -5.50 7.20 -10.93
N ASN A 310 -4.87 6.09 -11.34
CA ASN A 310 -4.01 6.06 -12.53
C ASN A 310 -4.79 6.23 -13.85
N GLN A 311 -6.10 6.00 -13.83
CA GLN A 311 -6.95 6.19 -15.00
C GLN A 311 -7.47 7.62 -15.11
N TRP A 312 -7.26 8.42 -14.08
CA TRP A 312 -7.82 9.75 -13.95
C TRP A 312 -6.73 10.80 -14.14
N GLY A 313 -6.91 11.59 -15.20
CA GLY A 313 -6.23 12.86 -15.33
C GLY A 313 -6.46 13.75 -14.09
N PRO A 314 -5.61 14.76 -13.89
CA PRO A 314 -5.72 15.67 -12.74
C PRO A 314 -7.12 16.30 -12.61
N GLU A 315 -7.83 16.49 -13.71
CA GLU A 315 -9.19 17.04 -13.73
C GLU A 315 -10.22 16.13 -13.06
N ASN A 316 -10.24 14.83 -13.37
CA ASN A 316 -11.16 13.88 -12.73
C ASN A 316 -10.92 13.76 -11.22
N ARG A 317 -9.68 13.95 -10.76
CA ARG A 317 -9.36 13.99 -9.31
C ARG A 317 -9.94 15.23 -8.65
N ARG A 318 -9.84 16.39 -9.30
CA ARG A 318 -10.47 17.63 -8.83
C ARG A 318 -11.99 17.48 -8.77
N GLN A 319 -12.60 16.88 -9.78
CA GLN A 319 -14.03 16.61 -9.82
C GLN A 319 -14.48 15.66 -8.70
N LEU A 320 -13.76 14.56 -8.45
CA LEU A 320 -14.03 13.70 -7.31
C LEU A 320 -13.91 14.46 -5.98
N HIS A 321 -12.86 15.28 -5.84
CA HIS A 321 -12.66 16.09 -4.65
C HIS A 321 -13.85 17.05 -4.41
N PHE A 322 -14.32 17.76 -5.44
CA PHE A 322 -15.51 18.62 -5.33
C PHE A 322 -16.79 17.84 -5.05
N HIS A 323 -16.97 16.67 -5.66
CA HIS A 323 -18.11 15.77 -5.40
C HIS A 323 -18.16 15.37 -3.91
N LEU A 324 -17.03 14.95 -3.35
CA LEU A 324 -16.92 14.57 -1.95
C LEU A 324 -17.08 15.77 -0.99
N ILE A 325 -16.55 16.94 -1.33
CA ILE A 325 -16.79 18.19 -0.57
C ILE A 325 -18.28 18.51 -0.52
N GLY A 326 -19.00 18.32 -1.64
CA GLY A 326 -20.45 18.51 -1.69
C GLY A 326 -21.19 17.62 -0.67
N LYS A 327 -20.74 16.37 -0.50
CA LYS A 327 -21.32 15.44 0.48
C LYS A 327 -20.89 15.72 1.92
N ALA A 328 -19.69 16.27 2.14
CA ALA A 328 -19.12 16.52 3.47
C ALA A 328 -20.03 17.39 4.37
N LYS A 329 -20.70 18.40 3.80
CA LYS A 329 -21.66 19.24 4.54
C LYS A 329 -22.86 18.43 5.05
N SER A 330 -23.44 17.61 4.19
CA SER A 330 -24.57 16.74 4.54
C SER A 330 -24.19 15.72 5.61
N ILE A 331 -22.99 15.13 5.50
CA ILE A 331 -22.49 14.18 6.49
C ILE A 331 -22.31 14.86 7.84
N LYS A 332 -21.67 16.04 7.87
CA LYS A 332 -21.48 16.79 9.12
C LYS A 332 -22.81 17.08 9.82
N SER A 333 -23.84 17.48 9.08
CA SER A 333 -25.16 17.74 9.65
C SER A 333 -25.88 16.48 10.13
N SER A 334 -25.72 15.32 9.48
CA SER A 334 -26.45 14.10 9.83
C SER A 334 -25.74 13.19 10.83
N THR A 335 -24.41 13.26 10.93
CA THR A 335 -23.61 12.38 11.79
C THR A 335 -22.79 13.10 12.85
N ASN A 336 -22.68 14.43 12.78
CA ASN A 336 -21.69 15.17 13.57
C ASN A 336 -20.24 14.65 13.34
N CYS A 337 -19.96 14.15 12.13
CA CYS A 337 -18.60 13.80 11.70
C CYS A 337 -18.01 14.91 10.84
N LEU A 338 -16.75 15.25 11.09
CA LEU A 338 -15.95 16.11 10.24
C LEU A 338 -15.26 15.26 9.17
N ILE A 339 -15.41 15.66 7.91
CA ILE A 339 -14.74 15.03 6.77
C ILE A 339 -13.60 15.93 6.31
N ARG A 340 -12.38 15.39 6.21
CA ARG A 340 -11.21 16.05 5.61
C ARG A 340 -10.72 15.22 4.44
N ILE A 341 -10.41 15.87 3.32
CA ILE A 341 -9.93 15.19 2.12
C ILE A 341 -8.56 15.78 1.80
N SER A 342 -7.55 14.93 1.65
CA SER A 342 -6.18 15.33 1.30
C SER A 342 -5.67 14.55 0.11
N GLY A 343 -4.49 14.92 -0.41
CA GLY A 343 -3.84 14.24 -1.53
C GLY A 343 -4.57 14.42 -2.87
N HIS A 344 -5.17 15.59 -3.09
CA HIS A 344 -5.77 15.94 -4.38
C HIS A 344 -4.73 16.40 -5.42
N ASP A 345 -3.51 16.71 -4.97
CA ASP A 345 -2.38 17.09 -5.81
C ASP A 345 -1.69 15.88 -6.46
N ALA A 346 -0.86 16.15 -7.48
CA ALA A 346 -0.44 15.14 -8.46
C ALA A 346 0.22 13.89 -7.85
N ASN A 347 0.94 14.03 -6.73
CA ASN A 347 1.88 13.02 -6.25
C ASN A 347 1.39 12.21 -5.03
N GLU A 348 0.39 12.69 -4.29
CA GLU A 348 -0.07 11.99 -3.08
C GLU A 348 -1.28 11.09 -3.35
N ARG A 349 -1.45 10.03 -2.54
CA ARG A 349 -2.68 9.24 -2.58
C ARG A 349 -3.79 10.05 -1.92
N MET A 350 -4.94 10.14 -2.58
CA MET A 350 -6.10 10.81 -1.98
C MET A 350 -6.55 10.06 -0.73
N ARG A 351 -6.69 10.77 0.39
CA ARG A 351 -7.14 10.22 1.67
C ARG A 351 -8.37 10.96 2.14
N ILE A 352 -9.30 10.23 2.75
CA ILE A 352 -10.52 10.76 3.34
C ILE A 352 -10.49 10.43 4.83
N THR A 353 -10.36 11.45 5.66
CA THR A 353 -10.39 11.34 7.11
C THR A 353 -11.78 11.68 7.63
N ILE A 354 -12.39 10.76 8.37
CA ILE A 354 -13.69 10.88 9.03
C ILE A 354 -13.44 10.95 10.53
N GLU A 355 -13.71 12.09 11.14
CA GLU A 355 -13.51 12.33 12.57
C GLU A 355 -14.88 12.55 13.24
N CYS A 356 -15.22 11.75 14.25
CA CYS A 356 -16.49 11.90 14.96
C CYS A 356 -16.34 12.80 16.19
N LEU A 357 -17.21 13.82 16.29
CA LEU A 357 -17.19 14.82 17.37
C LEU A 357 -18.14 14.47 18.53
N ASN A 358 -18.87 13.36 18.44
CA ASN A 358 -19.73 12.91 19.53
C ASN A 358 -18.88 12.48 20.73
N ARG A 359 -19.40 12.64 21.95
CA ARG A 359 -18.70 12.23 23.18
C ARG A 359 -19.00 10.79 23.57
N ASP A 360 -20.25 10.37 23.38
CA ASP A 360 -20.72 9.02 23.69
C ASP A 360 -20.18 7.97 22.71
N SER A 361 -19.61 6.88 23.22
CA SER A 361 -18.94 5.83 22.42
C SER A 361 -19.88 5.14 21.42
N GLN A 362 -21.13 4.91 21.80
CA GLN A 362 -22.10 4.23 20.93
C GLN A 362 -22.58 5.15 19.81
N SER A 363 -22.86 6.42 20.13
CA SER A 363 -23.16 7.46 19.17
C SER A 363 -21.99 7.73 18.22
N LYS A 364 -20.75 7.76 18.74
CA LYS A 364 -19.51 7.87 17.95
C LYS A 364 -19.46 6.79 16.88
N LEU A 365 -19.61 5.53 17.28
CA LEU A 365 -19.52 4.39 16.37
C LEU A 365 -20.63 4.41 15.31
N ASN A 366 -21.88 4.68 15.70
CA ASN A 366 -23.01 4.75 14.77
C ASN A 366 -22.85 5.91 13.77
N SER A 367 -22.33 7.04 14.23
CA SER A 367 -22.08 8.21 13.39
C SER A 367 -20.96 7.97 12.39
N LEU A 368 -19.86 7.33 12.81
CA LEU A 368 -18.80 6.92 11.90
C LEU A 368 -19.28 5.88 10.88
N ARG A 369 -20.09 4.90 11.29
CA ARG A 369 -20.73 3.95 10.37
C ARG A 369 -21.55 4.68 9.32
N HIS A 370 -22.43 5.59 9.75
CA HIS A 370 -23.28 6.32 8.81
C HIS A 370 -22.45 7.20 7.86
N ALA A 371 -21.46 7.92 8.37
CA ALA A 371 -20.57 8.75 7.56
C ALA A 371 -19.78 7.91 6.53
N ASN A 372 -19.20 6.79 6.95
CA ASN A 372 -18.48 5.86 6.07
C ASN A 372 -19.39 5.34 4.96
N ARG A 373 -20.63 4.97 5.27
CA ARG A 373 -21.61 4.50 4.28
C ARG A 373 -21.95 5.58 3.25
N VAL A 374 -22.13 6.84 3.67
CA VAL A 374 -22.40 7.95 2.74
C VAL A 374 -21.20 8.21 1.83
N ILE A 375 -19.97 8.12 2.34
CA ILE A 375 -18.75 8.25 1.54
C ILE A 375 -18.61 7.09 0.56
N GLU A 376 -18.71 5.83 1.01
CA GLU A 376 -18.67 4.65 0.13
C GLU A 376 -19.69 4.77 -1.00
N LYS A 377 -20.93 5.13 -0.67
CA LYS A 377 -21.99 5.35 -1.68
C LYS A 377 -21.61 6.46 -2.66
N ALA A 378 -21.11 7.59 -2.18
CA ALA A 378 -20.72 8.71 -3.05
C ALA A 378 -19.56 8.34 -4.00
N LEU A 379 -18.62 7.51 -3.52
CA LEU A 379 -17.50 7.01 -4.33
C LEU A 379 -17.99 6.03 -5.41
N VAL A 380 -18.90 5.12 -5.07
CA VAL A 380 -19.51 4.18 -6.02
C VAL A 380 -20.37 4.91 -7.05
N GLU A 381 -21.19 5.89 -6.62
CA GLU A 381 -21.97 6.76 -7.52
C GLU A 381 -21.05 7.48 -8.54
N TYR A 382 -19.87 7.91 -8.11
CA TYR A 382 -18.90 8.58 -8.98
C TYR A 382 -18.16 7.60 -9.89
N LEU A 383 -17.89 6.38 -9.43
CA LEU A 383 -17.19 5.34 -10.20
C LEU A 383 -17.92 5.00 -11.50
N ALA A 384 -19.26 4.97 -11.46
CA ALA A 384 -20.13 4.67 -12.59
C ALA A 384 -19.79 3.37 -13.36
N ASP A 385 -19.15 2.41 -12.68
CA ASP A 385 -18.77 1.11 -13.19
C ASP A 385 -19.12 0.03 -12.15
N GLU A 386 -20.23 -0.65 -12.39
CA GLU A 386 -20.73 -1.75 -11.53
C GLU A 386 -19.68 -2.86 -11.37
N SER A 387 -18.85 -3.08 -12.40
CA SER A 387 -17.83 -4.13 -12.38
C SER A 387 -16.65 -3.81 -11.46
N SER A 388 -16.45 -2.54 -11.09
CA SER A 388 -15.38 -2.10 -10.19
C SER A 388 -15.89 -1.75 -8.78
N GLU A 389 -17.22 -1.73 -8.57
CA GLU A 389 -17.82 -1.34 -7.29
C GLU A 389 -17.30 -2.20 -6.14
N LYS A 390 -17.38 -3.54 -6.27
CA LYS A 390 -16.97 -4.44 -5.19
C LYS A 390 -15.46 -4.38 -4.93
N ARG A 391 -14.63 -4.22 -5.97
CA ARG A 391 -13.19 -4.00 -5.82
C ARG A 391 -12.90 -2.72 -5.04
N LEU A 392 -13.56 -1.62 -5.39
CA LEU A 392 -13.41 -0.36 -4.69
C LEU A 392 -13.78 -0.49 -3.21
N LEU A 393 -14.93 -1.09 -2.93
CA LEU A 393 -15.39 -1.30 -1.56
C LEU A 393 -14.47 -2.21 -0.75
N TYR A 394 -13.91 -3.25 -1.38
CA TYR A 394 -12.92 -4.13 -0.76
C TYR A 394 -11.64 -3.35 -0.43
N ASP A 395 -11.07 -2.61 -1.38
CA ASP A 395 -9.80 -1.91 -1.17
C ASP A 395 -9.91 -0.74 -0.17
N LEU A 396 -11.03 -0.01 -0.17
CA LEU A 396 -11.31 0.99 0.85
C LEU A 396 -11.35 0.34 2.24
N ALA A 397 -11.96 -0.83 2.35
CA ALA A 397 -12.02 -1.57 3.59
C ALA A 397 -10.67 -2.20 3.95
N VAL A 398 -9.82 -2.60 3.01
CA VAL A 398 -8.45 -3.09 3.32
C VAL A 398 -7.53 -1.96 3.78
N THR A 399 -7.65 -0.78 3.17
CA THR A 399 -6.77 0.37 3.46
C THR A 399 -7.26 1.24 4.61
N ALA A 400 -8.44 0.97 5.17
CA ALA A 400 -8.97 1.76 6.25
C ALA A 400 -8.06 1.68 7.49
N VAL A 401 -7.75 2.83 8.08
CA VAL A 401 -7.10 2.92 9.39
C VAL A 401 -8.15 3.45 10.37
N ASP A 402 -8.47 2.65 11.37
CA ASP A 402 -9.54 2.93 12.33
C ASP A 402 -8.98 3.03 13.74
N SER A 403 -9.31 4.11 14.47
CA SER A 403 -9.21 4.09 15.94
C SER A 403 -10.45 3.47 16.61
N CYS A 404 -11.50 3.21 15.85
CA CYS A 404 -12.71 2.52 16.30
C CYS A 404 -12.99 1.40 15.31
N GLN A 405 -12.76 0.13 15.71
CA GLN A 405 -12.87 -1.11 14.93
C GLN A 405 -14.19 -1.25 14.16
N LEU A 406 -14.37 -0.45 13.10
CA LEU A 406 -15.52 -0.45 12.22
C LEU A 406 -15.43 -1.63 11.25
N ILE A 407 -14.20 -1.99 10.90
CA ILE A 407 -13.88 -3.31 10.37
C ILE A 407 -13.74 -4.25 11.54
N ILE A 408 -14.53 -5.31 11.47
CA ILE A 408 -14.78 -6.17 12.61
C ILE A 408 -13.57 -7.07 12.80
N GLN A 409 -13.04 -7.65 11.71
CA GLN A 409 -11.86 -8.49 11.71
C GLN A 409 -11.15 -8.44 10.35
N ARG A 410 -9.81 -8.38 10.40
CA ARG A 410 -8.93 -8.70 9.29
C ARG A 410 -8.06 -9.86 9.73
N ASP A 411 -8.00 -10.89 8.91
CA ASP A 411 -6.99 -11.93 9.06
C ASP A 411 -5.81 -11.53 8.16
N SER A 412 -4.71 -11.08 8.76
CA SER A 412 -3.52 -10.64 8.03
C SER A 412 -2.89 -11.76 7.20
N THR A 413 -3.03 -13.02 7.65
CA THR A 413 -2.40 -14.18 7.00
C THR A 413 -3.15 -14.60 5.74
N SER A 414 -4.48 -14.66 5.80
CA SER A 414 -5.32 -15.03 4.66
C SER A 414 -5.76 -13.83 3.83
N GLY A 415 -5.61 -12.62 4.37
CA GLY A 415 -6.18 -11.37 3.88
C GLY A 415 -7.69 -11.44 3.67
N LEU A 416 -8.39 -12.21 4.53
CA LEU A 416 -9.84 -12.19 4.65
C LEU A 416 -10.29 -10.91 5.36
N LEU A 417 -11.38 -10.33 4.86
CA LEU A 417 -11.98 -9.11 5.39
C LEU A 417 -13.42 -9.40 5.82
N GLN A 418 -13.79 -9.14 7.08
CA GLN A 418 -15.18 -9.15 7.48
C GLN A 418 -15.82 -7.77 7.30
N LYS A 419 -16.84 -7.69 6.43
CA LYS A 419 -17.61 -6.47 6.15
C LYS A 419 -19.06 -6.64 6.60
N GLU A 420 -19.63 -5.59 7.21
CA GLU A 420 -21.07 -5.53 7.45
C GLU A 420 -21.78 -5.11 6.15
N ILE A 421 -22.74 -5.91 5.68
CA ILE A 421 -23.49 -5.59 4.46
C ILE A 421 -24.32 -4.31 4.72
N LEU A 422 -24.26 -3.37 3.77
CA LEU A 422 -25.03 -2.12 3.79
C LEU A 422 -26.54 -2.43 3.81
N GLY A 423 -27.29 -1.84 4.76
CA GLY A 423 -28.75 -1.79 4.64
C GLY A 423 -29.53 -1.70 5.96
N CYS A 424 -29.17 -2.48 6.98
CA CYS A 424 -29.99 -2.61 8.20
C CYS A 424 -29.13 -2.77 9.46
N ARG A 425 -29.65 -2.35 10.62
CA ARG A 425 -29.09 -2.77 11.93
C ARG A 425 -29.24 -4.28 12.02
N GLY A 426 -28.13 -4.99 12.28
CA GLY A 426 -28.14 -6.45 12.32
C GLY A 426 -28.08 -7.10 10.94
N ALA A 427 -27.67 -6.37 9.90
CA ALA A 427 -27.32 -6.99 8.63
C ALA A 427 -26.26 -8.09 8.85
N PRO A 428 -26.37 -9.23 8.15
CA PRO A 428 -25.39 -10.29 8.26
C PRO A 428 -24.00 -9.74 7.88
N LYS A 429 -23.00 -10.20 8.61
CA LYS A 429 -21.60 -9.93 8.30
C LYS A 429 -21.17 -10.91 7.22
N GLU A 430 -20.43 -10.42 6.25
CA GLU A 430 -19.91 -11.21 5.15
C GLU A 430 -18.38 -11.15 5.15
N TRP A 431 -17.76 -12.30 4.95
CA TRP A 431 -16.33 -12.45 4.75
C TRP A 431 -16.03 -12.34 3.27
N TRP A 432 -15.09 -11.47 2.93
CA TRP A 432 -14.67 -11.21 1.55
C TRP A 432 -13.19 -11.57 1.39
N ARG A 433 -12.83 -12.13 0.23
CA ARG A 433 -11.46 -12.25 -0.25
C ARG A 433 -11.42 -11.91 -1.73
N LEU A 434 -10.48 -11.05 -2.11
CA LEU A 434 -10.33 -10.60 -3.49
C LEU A 434 -9.02 -11.10 -4.09
N PHE A 435 -9.13 -11.52 -5.34
CA PHE A 435 -8.15 -12.23 -6.16
C PHE A 435 -7.93 -11.43 -7.46
N GLU A 436 -6.82 -10.68 -7.61
CA GLU A 436 -6.56 -9.88 -8.83
C GLU A 436 -6.02 -10.75 -9.96
N LEU A 437 -6.78 -10.98 -11.01
CA LEU A 437 -6.37 -11.87 -12.09
C LEU A 437 -5.30 -11.23 -12.98
N PRO A 438 -4.30 -12.01 -13.42
CA PRO A 438 -3.28 -11.50 -14.32
C PRO A 438 -3.90 -11.09 -15.67
N CYS A 439 -3.66 -9.86 -16.10
CA CYS A 439 -4.14 -9.33 -17.36
C CYS A 439 -3.00 -8.64 -18.11
N VAL A 440 -2.69 -9.11 -19.31
CA VAL A 440 -1.79 -8.41 -20.24
C VAL A 440 -2.61 -7.30 -20.90
N ARG A 441 -2.11 -6.06 -20.88
CA ARG A 441 -2.88 -4.88 -21.32
C ARG A 441 -3.32 -4.95 -22.80
N ASP A 442 -2.61 -5.75 -23.61
CA ASP A 442 -2.70 -5.72 -25.08
C ASP A 442 -3.02 -7.09 -25.71
N LYS A 443 -3.30 -8.13 -24.91
CA LYS A 443 -3.75 -9.43 -25.42
C LYS A 443 -5.22 -9.65 -25.06
N HIS A 444 -5.93 -10.40 -25.90
CA HIS A 444 -7.29 -10.83 -25.59
C HIS A 444 -7.35 -11.38 -24.16
N PRO A 445 -8.40 -11.03 -23.39
CA PRO A 445 -8.57 -11.57 -22.06
C PRO A 445 -8.44 -13.09 -22.16
N HIS A 446 -7.51 -13.65 -21.39
CA HIS A 446 -7.40 -15.09 -21.27
C HIS A 446 -8.79 -15.64 -20.97
N ASP A 447 -9.12 -16.79 -21.55
CA ASP A 447 -10.41 -17.40 -21.28
C ASP A 447 -10.53 -17.67 -19.76
N LEU A 448 -11.40 -16.90 -19.11
CA LEU A 448 -11.68 -16.99 -17.68
C LEU A 448 -12.82 -17.99 -17.41
N SER A 449 -13.30 -18.71 -18.43
CA SER A 449 -14.34 -19.74 -18.33
C SER A 449 -14.05 -20.77 -17.23
N PHE A 450 -12.77 -21.13 -17.02
CA PHE A 450 -12.41 -22.10 -15.98
C PHE A 450 -12.73 -21.64 -14.55
N PHE A 451 -12.87 -20.33 -14.30
CA PHE A 451 -13.37 -19.84 -13.00
C PHE A 451 -14.88 -19.98 -12.87
N GLU A 452 -15.62 -19.95 -13.99
CA GLU A 452 -17.07 -20.17 -14.01
C GLU A 452 -17.40 -21.64 -13.72
N GLU A 453 -16.46 -22.56 -13.97
CA GLU A 453 -16.58 -23.99 -13.64
C GLU A 453 -16.27 -24.32 -12.17
N LEU A 454 -15.75 -23.38 -11.38
CA LEU A 454 -15.43 -23.62 -9.97
C LEU A 454 -16.71 -23.78 -9.15
N LYS A 455 -17.06 -25.04 -8.85
CA LYS A 455 -18.17 -25.39 -7.97
C LYS A 455 -17.74 -25.29 -6.52
N VAL A 456 -18.37 -24.38 -5.79
CA VAL A 456 -18.26 -24.32 -4.32
C VAL A 456 -18.82 -25.62 -3.71
N PRO A 457 -18.24 -26.17 -2.62
CA PRO A 457 -18.76 -27.35 -1.96
C PRO A 457 -20.26 -27.25 -1.63
N LYS A 458 -21.01 -28.34 -1.84
CA LYS A 458 -22.45 -28.40 -1.53
C LYS A 458 -22.69 -28.03 -0.06
N GLY A 459 -23.60 -27.10 0.19
CA GLY A 459 -23.95 -26.64 1.55
C GLY A 459 -23.14 -25.46 2.07
N SER A 460 -22.12 -25.01 1.32
CA SER A 460 -21.48 -23.72 1.55
C SER A 460 -22.37 -22.59 1.07
N ASP A 461 -22.37 -21.47 1.80
CA ASP A 461 -23.04 -20.24 1.42
C ASP A 461 -22.11 -19.29 0.63
N CYS A 462 -20.93 -19.77 0.22
CA CYS A 462 -19.99 -18.96 -0.50
C CYS A 462 -20.42 -18.67 -1.93
N LYS A 463 -20.15 -17.45 -2.36
CA LYS A 463 -20.29 -16.97 -3.73
C LYS A 463 -18.90 -16.69 -4.30
N ILE A 464 -18.62 -17.23 -5.48
CA ILE A 464 -17.44 -16.89 -6.28
C ILE A 464 -17.94 -16.07 -7.46
N GLU A 465 -17.53 -14.81 -7.53
CA GLU A 465 -17.92 -13.89 -8.60
C GLU A 465 -16.69 -13.48 -9.40
N VAL A 466 -16.74 -13.68 -10.71
CA VAL A 466 -15.67 -13.30 -11.64
C VAL A 466 -16.03 -11.99 -12.32
N PHE A 467 -15.22 -10.95 -12.09
CA PHE A 467 -15.37 -9.64 -12.69
C PHE A 467 -14.42 -9.52 -13.85
N LYS A 468 -14.96 -9.59 -15.07
CA LYS A 468 -14.22 -9.39 -16.32
C LYS A 468 -13.95 -7.90 -16.54
N ARG A 469 -12.92 -7.59 -17.33
CA ARG A 469 -12.61 -6.21 -17.69
C ARG A 469 -13.76 -5.61 -18.51
N SER A 470 -14.39 -4.54 -18.00
CA SER A 470 -15.41 -3.80 -18.74
C SER A 470 -14.80 -3.18 -20.01
N LEU A 471 -15.42 -3.40 -21.16
CA LEU A 471 -14.99 -2.78 -22.43
C LEU A 471 -15.26 -1.28 -22.46
N LYS A 472 -16.25 -0.79 -21.69
CA LYS A 472 -16.69 0.60 -21.72
C LYS A 472 -15.82 1.51 -20.86
N VAL A 473 -15.40 1.05 -19.68
CA VAL A 473 -14.53 1.81 -18.76
C VAL A 473 -13.71 0.79 -17.95
N PRO A 474 -12.54 0.34 -18.44
CA PRO A 474 -11.78 -0.71 -17.77
C PRO A 474 -11.02 -0.17 -16.55
N LEU A 475 -11.71 0.25 -15.49
CA LEU A 475 -11.08 0.89 -14.33
C LEU A 475 -10.23 -0.10 -13.51
N ALA A 476 -10.76 -1.29 -13.27
CA ALA A 476 -10.05 -2.36 -12.56
C ALA A 476 -9.48 -3.42 -13.52
N SER A 477 -8.37 -4.05 -13.13
CA SER A 477 -7.95 -5.35 -13.66
C SER A 477 -9.07 -6.37 -13.42
N PRO A 478 -9.21 -7.43 -14.25
CA PRO A 478 -10.12 -8.53 -13.93
C PRO A 478 -9.80 -9.10 -12.54
N TYR A 479 -10.83 -9.49 -11.80
CA TYR A 479 -10.65 -10.01 -10.45
C TYR A 479 -11.72 -11.04 -10.10
N VAL A 480 -11.44 -11.87 -9.10
CA VAL A 480 -12.41 -12.77 -8.48
C VAL A 480 -12.69 -12.28 -7.06
N LEU A 481 -13.96 -12.23 -6.70
CA LEU A 481 -14.39 -11.99 -5.32
C LEU A 481 -15.00 -13.27 -4.78
N VAL A 482 -14.47 -13.74 -3.66
CA VAL A 482 -15.06 -14.81 -2.86
C VAL A 482 -15.74 -14.17 -1.67
N SER A 483 -17.04 -14.41 -1.49
CA SER A 483 -17.82 -13.87 -0.39
C SER A 483 -18.70 -14.93 0.28
N GLY A 484 -19.07 -14.75 1.55
CA GLY A 484 -19.94 -15.67 2.30
C GLY A 484 -20.04 -15.32 3.78
N THR A 485 -21.00 -15.87 4.54
CA THR A 485 -21.20 -15.53 5.96
C THR A 485 -20.29 -16.32 6.90
N LYS A 486 -19.84 -17.52 6.47
CA LYS A 486 -18.94 -18.38 7.25
C LYS A 486 -17.48 -18.16 6.84
N GLN A 487 -16.64 -17.79 7.81
CA GLN A 487 -15.22 -17.52 7.56
C GLN A 487 -14.48 -18.73 6.96
N LEU A 488 -14.72 -19.93 7.50
CA LEU A 488 -14.05 -21.16 7.08
C LEU A 488 -14.41 -21.53 5.64
N ASP A 489 -15.68 -21.39 5.27
CA ASP A 489 -16.14 -21.67 3.91
C ASP A 489 -15.50 -20.70 2.91
N VAL A 490 -15.45 -19.39 3.23
CA VAL A 490 -14.80 -18.38 2.37
C VAL A 490 -13.31 -18.65 2.27
N LYS A 491 -12.65 -19.06 3.37
CA LYS A 491 -11.23 -19.45 3.36
C LYS A 491 -10.98 -20.65 2.43
N ASN A 492 -11.83 -21.68 2.49
CA ASN A 492 -11.71 -22.87 1.66
C ASN A 492 -11.95 -22.54 0.18
N ALA A 493 -13.00 -21.78 -0.14
CA ALA A 493 -13.28 -21.33 -1.50
C ALA A 493 -12.15 -20.41 -2.03
N ALA A 494 -11.59 -19.55 -1.19
CA ALA A 494 -10.43 -18.74 -1.51
C ALA A 494 -9.19 -19.59 -1.86
N MET A 495 -8.93 -20.67 -1.11
CA MET A 495 -7.84 -21.61 -1.46
C MET A 495 -8.08 -22.29 -2.81
N MET A 496 -9.31 -22.68 -3.13
CA MET A 496 -9.65 -23.24 -4.46
C MET A 496 -9.38 -22.25 -5.60
N VAL A 497 -9.77 -20.98 -5.43
CA VAL A 497 -9.48 -19.93 -6.41
C VAL A 497 -7.97 -19.71 -6.54
N ALA A 498 -7.23 -19.68 -5.42
CA ALA A 498 -5.78 -19.54 -5.42
C ALA A 498 -5.09 -20.68 -6.18
N ASP A 499 -5.51 -21.93 -5.94
CA ASP A 499 -5.00 -23.12 -6.65
C ASP A 499 -5.32 -23.08 -8.15
N ALA A 500 -6.53 -22.63 -8.52
CA ALA A 500 -6.91 -22.47 -9.92
C ALA A 500 -6.06 -21.41 -10.64
N VAL A 501 -5.86 -20.26 -10.01
CA VAL A 501 -4.96 -19.20 -10.51
C VAL A 501 -3.53 -19.74 -10.69
N ARG A 502 -3.01 -20.45 -9.67
CA ARG A 502 -1.66 -21.04 -9.72
C ARG A 502 -1.53 -22.08 -10.84
N ARG A 503 -2.53 -22.95 -11.04
CA ARG A 503 -2.54 -23.91 -12.15
C ARG A 503 -2.54 -23.22 -13.50
N HIS A 504 -3.36 -22.19 -13.69
CA HIS A 504 -3.39 -21.42 -14.93
C HIS A 504 -2.03 -20.78 -15.24
N GLN A 505 -1.37 -20.21 -14.23
CA GLN A 505 -0.07 -19.54 -14.38
C GLN A 505 1.08 -20.49 -14.76
N ARG A 506 0.96 -21.79 -14.50
CA ARG A 506 1.96 -22.78 -14.97
C ARG A 506 2.00 -22.87 -16.50
N PHE A 507 0.87 -22.60 -17.15
CA PHE A 507 0.73 -22.70 -18.61
C PHE A 507 0.63 -21.32 -19.28
N CYS A 508 0.40 -20.26 -18.50
CA CYS A 508 0.26 -18.90 -18.99
C CYS A 508 1.43 -18.02 -18.57
N HIS A 509 2.06 -17.32 -19.52
CA HIS A 509 3.10 -16.32 -19.23
C HIS A 509 2.57 -15.02 -18.62
N CYS A 510 1.28 -14.96 -18.29
CA CYS A 510 0.65 -13.84 -17.63
C CYS A 510 1.07 -13.82 -16.15
N ARG A 511 2.11 -13.02 -15.84
CA ARG A 511 2.68 -12.96 -14.48
C ARG A 511 1.69 -12.39 -13.46
N PRO A 512 1.49 -13.03 -12.30
CA PRO A 512 0.76 -12.46 -11.17
C PRO A 512 1.42 -11.21 -10.57
N LYS A 513 0.57 -10.31 -10.04
CA LYS A 513 0.86 -9.44 -8.87
C LYS A 513 0.04 -9.96 -7.69
N TRP A 514 0.56 -10.91 -6.91
CA TRP A 514 -0.19 -11.51 -5.79
C TRP A 514 0.69 -11.54 -4.56
#